data_AF-A0A0F9VGS6-F1
#
_entry.id   AF-A0A0F9VGS6-F1
#
_cell.length_a   1.000
_cell.length_b   1.000
_cell.length_c   1.000
_cell.angle_alpha   90.00
_cell.angle_beta   90.00
_cell.angle_gamma   90.00
#
_symmetry.space_group_name_H-M   'P 1'
#
loop_
_entity.id
_entity.type
_entity.pdbx_description
1 polymer ?
#
loop_
_entity_poly.entity_id
_entity_poly.type
_entity_poly.pdbx_seq_one_letter_code
_entity_poly.pdbx_strand_id
1 'polypeptide(L)'
;MAQPTITPGSFNKLVASAGVAEALSSVSLKVMWFLVQAIPGNTGNVFLGASDVDSTRGLVIEPSMSQPVNLDVPDAFHAGGLRLDLSEWYIDAANSADGVVVLYGLYPGD
;
A
#
# COMPACT_ATOMS: atom_id res chain seq x y z
N MET A 1 8.25 -21.86 -24.22
CA MET A 1 7.32 -21.43 -23.15
C MET A 1 7.33 -19.92 -23.14
N ALA A 2 6.19 -19.25 -23.32
CA ALA A 2 6.11 -17.80 -23.21
C ALA A 2 6.24 -17.42 -21.72
N GLN A 3 7.06 -16.41 -21.42
CA GLN A 3 7.12 -15.83 -20.08
C GLN A 3 5.76 -15.18 -19.78
N PRO A 4 5.16 -15.44 -18.61
CA PRO A 4 3.89 -14.82 -18.28
C PRO A 4 4.07 -13.30 -18.15
N THR A 5 3.18 -12.53 -18.79
CA THR A 5 3.26 -11.06 -18.81
C THR A 5 2.76 -10.48 -17.49
N ILE A 6 3.66 -9.86 -16.73
CA ILE A 6 3.29 -9.11 -15.53
C ILE A 6 2.69 -7.77 -15.95
N THR A 7 1.49 -7.45 -15.44
CA THR A 7 0.85 -6.15 -15.67
C THR A 7 1.01 -5.30 -14.41
N PRO A 8 1.87 -4.27 -14.42
CA PRO A 8 1.99 -3.35 -13.29
C PRO A 8 0.77 -2.42 -13.22
N GLY A 9 0.37 -2.06 -12.01
CA GLY A 9 -0.65 -1.05 -11.73
C GLY A 9 -0.23 -0.15 -10.58
N SER A 10 -0.84 1.03 -10.51
CA SER A 10 -0.62 1.97 -9.41
C SER A 10 -1.81 2.88 -9.17
N PHE A 11 -1.93 3.37 -7.94
CA PHE A 11 -2.87 4.43 -7.59
C PHE A 11 -2.37 5.22 -6.37
N ASN A 12 -2.84 6.45 -6.24
CA ASN A 12 -2.58 7.29 -5.07
C ASN A 12 -3.74 7.17 -4.08
N LYS A 13 -3.42 7.08 -2.80
CA LYS A 13 -4.37 7.21 -1.70
C LYS A 13 -3.91 8.36 -0.80
N LEU A 14 -4.74 9.39 -0.71
CA LEU A 14 -4.57 10.51 0.22
C LEU A 14 -5.42 10.27 1.48
N VAL A 15 -4.94 10.75 2.62
CA VAL A 15 -5.71 10.85 3.85
C VAL A 15 -6.54 12.14 3.78
N ALA A 16 -7.87 12.05 3.84
CA ALA A 16 -8.77 13.19 3.81
C ALA A 16 -8.69 14.01 5.10
N SER A 17 -8.53 13.35 6.25
CA SER A 17 -8.38 13.99 7.55
C SER A 17 -7.29 13.33 8.39
N ALA A 18 -6.28 14.10 8.80
CA ALA A 18 -5.27 13.62 9.75
C ALA A 18 -5.91 13.07 11.03
N GLY A 19 -5.32 12.00 11.58
CA GLY A 19 -5.80 11.31 12.78
C GLY A 19 -6.98 10.39 12.53
N VAL A 20 -7.32 10.11 11.27
CA VAL A 20 -8.40 9.20 10.88
C VAL A 20 -7.84 8.15 9.94
N ALA A 21 -7.80 6.91 10.41
CA ALA A 21 -7.42 5.77 9.61
C ALA A 21 -8.37 5.58 8.41
N GLU A 22 -7.80 5.45 7.23
CA GLU A 22 -8.53 5.24 5.97
C GLU A 22 -7.99 4.02 5.21
N ALA A 23 -8.89 3.14 4.79
CA ALA A 23 -8.53 2.01 3.94
C ALA A 23 -7.90 2.47 2.62
N LEU A 24 -6.91 1.72 2.13
CA LEU A 24 -6.23 2.01 0.87
C LEU A 24 -7.19 1.95 -0.32
N SER A 25 -8.06 0.94 -0.36
CA SER A 25 -9.10 0.78 -1.39
C SER A 25 -10.13 -0.25 -0.94
N SER A 26 -11.33 -0.26 -1.53
CA SER A 26 -12.32 -1.33 -1.33
C SER A 26 -12.11 -2.54 -2.25
N VAL A 27 -11.03 -2.56 -3.02
CA VAL A 27 -10.76 -3.59 -4.04
C VAL A 27 -9.82 -4.66 -3.48
N SER A 28 -10.14 -5.93 -3.73
CA SER A 28 -9.18 -7.03 -3.56
C SER A 28 -8.51 -7.36 -4.89
N LEU A 29 -7.18 -7.51 -4.89
CA LEU A 29 -6.36 -7.79 -6.05
C LEU A 29 -5.62 -9.12 -5.89
N LYS A 30 -5.34 -9.77 -7.02
CA LYS A 30 -4.41 -10.90 -7.09
C LYS A 30 -3.09 -10.41 -7.68
N VAL A 31 -2.06 -10.33 -6.86
CA VAL A 31 -0.77 -9.69 -7.19
C VAL A 31 0.40 -10.64 -6.98
N MET A 32 1.52 -10.37 -7.64
CA MET A 32 2.81 -11.02 -7.37
C MET A 32 3.62 -10.26 -6.32
N TRP A 33 3.42 -8.95 -6.24
CA TRP A 33 4.13 -8.04 -5.33
C TRP A 33 3.28 -6.80 -5.09
N PHE A 34 3.52 -6.14 -3.96
CA PHE A 34 2.85 -4.92 -3.53
C PHE A 34 3.84 -4.05 -2.77
N LEU A 35 3.92 -2.78 -3.14
CA LEU A 35 4.83 -1.80 -2.57
C LEU A 35 4.06 -0.52 -2.23
N VAL A 36 4.51 0.18 -1.18
CA VAL A 36 3.93 1.46 -0.76
C VAL A 36 5.04 2.50 -0.61
N GLN A 37 4.79 3.71 -1.09
CA GLN A 37 5.73 4.84 -0.96
C GLN A 37 4.97 6.12 -0.64
N ALA A 38 5.60 7.05 0.08
CA ALA A 38 5.06 8.40 0.27
C ALA A 38 4.85 9.10 -1.08
N ILE A 39 3.77 9.87 -1.19
CA ILE A 39 3.54 10.72 -2.37
C ILE A 39 4.51 11.90 -2.35
N PRO A 40 5.07 12.31 -3.50
CA PRO A 40 5.86 13.52 -3.60
C PRO A 40 5.06 14.74 -3.13
N GLY A 41 5.61 15.48 -2.16
CA GLY A 41 4.96 16.65 -1.59
C GLY A 41 4.27 16.43 -0.25
N ASN A 42 4.26 15.19 0.27
CA ASN A 42 3.89 14.95 1.67
C ASN A 42 4.74 15.84 2.59
N THR A 43 4.09 16.45 3.58
CA THR A 43 4.73 17.37 4.53
C THR A 43 5.03 16.71 5.87
N GLY A 44 4.40 15.57 6.16
CA GLY A 44 4.63 14.75 7.33
C GLY A 44 4.64 13.25 7.02
N ASN A 45 4.83 12.46 8.07
CA ASN A 45 4.84 11.01 7.97
C ASN A 45 3.45 10.46 7.70
N VAL A 46 3.42 9.36 6.95
CA VAL A 46 2.24 8.51 6.78
C VAL A 46 2.47 7.21 7.54
N PHE A 47 1.42 6.70 8.16
CA PHE A 47 1.44 5.49 8.98
C PHE A 47 0.58 4.45 8.30
N LEU A 48 1.14 3.26 8.05
CA LEU A 48 0.46 2.16 7.37
C LEU A 48 0.26 0.99 8.34
N GLY A 49 -0.94 0.43 8.37
CA GLY A 49 -1.27 -0.67 9.28
C GLY A 49 -2.68 -1.24 9.07
N ALA A 50 -3.24 -1.83 10.12
CA ALA A 50 -4.62 -2.30 10.15
C ALA A 50 -5.58 -1.13 10.47
N SER A 51 -6.88 -1.41 10.64
CA SER A 51 -7.92 -0.39 10.85
C SER A 51 -7.73 0.53 12.06
N ASP A 52 -6.84 0.15 12.98
CA ASP A 52 -6.51 0.89 14.19
C ASP A 52 -5.22 1.71 14.07
N VAL A 53 -4.61 1.80 12.87
CA VAL A 53 -3.41 2.61 12.59
C VAL A 53 -3.59 4.07 13.02
N ASP A 54 -2.55 4.65 13.59
CA ASP A 54 -2.49 6.06 13.96
C ASP A 54 -1.04 6.58 13.96
N SER A 55 -0.83 7.83 14.35
CA SER A 55 0.51 8.44 14.40
C SER A 55 1.51 7.79 15.37
N THR A 56 1.07 6.85 16.20
CA THR A 56 1.87 6.11 17.17
C THR A 56 1.91 4.61 16.89
N ARG A 57 1.03 4.10 16.01
CA ARG A 57 0.85 2.69 15.71
C ARG A 57 0.83 2.48 14.21
N GLY A 58 1.83 1.77 13.69
CA GLY A 58 1.92 1.42 12.27
C GLY A 58 3.36 1.46 11.76
N LEU A 59 3.53 1.04 10.52
CA LEU A 59 4.75 1.25 9.76
C LEU A 59 4.82 2.72 9.34
N VAL A 60 5.92 3.39 9.68
CA VAL A 60 6.15 4.79 9.29
C VAL A 60 6.70 4.84 7.86
N ILE A 61 6.08 5.66 7.03
CA ILE A 61 6.50 5.98 5.67
C ILE A 61 6.85 7.46 5.65
N GLU A 62 8.15 7.74 5.66
CA GLU A 62 8.67 9.12 5.70
C GLU A 62 8.67 9.73 4.29
N PRO A 63 8.38 11.03 4.15
CA PRO A 63 8.46 11.72 2.85
C PRO A 63 9.83 11.60 2.17
N SER A 64 10.90 11.47 2.96
CA SER A 64 12.28 11.34 2.49
C SER A 64 12.69 9.92 2.13
N MET A 65 11.82 8.91 2.28
CA MET A 65 12.16 7.54 1.89
C MET A 65 12.39 7.45 0.39
N SER A 66 13.63 7.17 0.02
CA SER A 66 14.07 7.02 -1.37
C SER A 66 13.68 5.67 -1.98
N GLN A 67 13.35 4.69 -1.14
CA GLN A 67 12.91 3.36 -1.55
C GLN A 67 11.50 3.08 -1.05
N PRO A 68 10.64 2.45 -1.87
CA PRO A 68 9.33 2.01 -1.43
C PRO A 68 9.46 0.90 -0.38
N VAL A 69 8.51 0.84 0.55
CA VAL A 69 8.45 -0.25 1.51
C VAL A 69 7.77 -1.45 0.86
N ASN A 70 8.47 -2.59 0.87
CA ASN A 70 7.88 -3.86 0.55
C ASN A 70 7.19 -4.41 1.80
N LEU A 71 5.90 -4.70 1.68
CA LEU A 71 5.17 -5.35 2.74
C LEU A 71 5.22 -6.85 2.48
N ASP A 72 6.13 -7.52 3.18
CA ASP A 72 6.11 -8.98 3.27
C ASP A 72 4.80 -9.38 3.96
N VAL A 73 3.80 -9.79 3.18
CA VAL A 73 2.58 -10.39 3.71
C VAL A 73 2.93 -11.86 3.99
N PRO A 74 3.03 -12.27 5.27
CA PRO A 74 3.66 -13.53 5.65
C PRO A 74 2.99 -14.81 5.11
N ASP A 75 1.79 -14.74 4.53
CA ASP A 75 0.96 -15.90 4.19
C ASP A 75 0.79 -16.22 2.69
N ALA A 76 1.46 -15.54 1.76
CA ALA A 76 0.96 -15.48 0.39
C ALA A 76 1.91 -15.80 -0.78
N PHE A 77 3.02 -16.51 -0.54
CA PHE A 77 3.71 -17.26 -1.62
C PHE A 77 3.11 -18.66 -1.77
N HIS A 78 1.79 -18.75 -1.95
CA HIS A 78 1.18 -19.96 -2.52
C HIS A 78 1.35 -19.93 -4.04
N ALA A 79 1.44 -21.10 -4.67
CA ALA A 79 1.66 -21.30 -6.11
C ALA A 79 0.60 -20.67 -7.06
N GLY A 80 -0.30 -19.84 -6.54
CA GLY A 80 -1.36 -19.13 -7.27
C GLY A 80 -1.38 -17.61 -7.07
N GLY A 81 -0.37 -16.96 -6.47
CA GLY A 81 -0.32 -15.51 -6.28
C GLY A 81 -0.86 -15.00 -4.93
N LEU A 82 -0.56 -13.74 -4.60
CA LEU A 82 -0.95 -13.08 -3.36
C LEU A 82 -2.31 -12.42 -3.52
N ARG A 83 -3.29 -12.79 -2.70
CA ARG A 83 -4.57 -12.09 -2.63
C ARG A 83 -4.42 -10.93 -1.65
N LEU A 84 -4.30 -9.73 -2.19
CA LEU A 84 -4.20 -8.49 -1.44
C LEU A 84 -5.60 -7.91 -1.28
N ASP A 85 -6.16 -7.96 -0.08
CA ASP A 85 -7.35 -7.19 0.23
C ASP A 85 -6.95 -5.78 0.72
N LEU A 86 -7.09 -4.78 -0.14
CA LEU A 86 -6.73 -3.40 0.20
C LEU A 86 -7.67 -2.77 1.24
N SER A 87 -8.78 -3.42 1.57
CA SER A 87 -9.70 -2.96 2.62
C SER A 87 -9.23 -3.32 4.03
N GLU A 88 -8.22 -4.19 4.16
CA GLU A 88 -7.57 -4.55 5.42
C GLU A 88 -6.34 -3.68 5.73
N TRP A 89 -5.84 -2.94 4.73
CA TRP A 89 -4.71 -2.03 4.86
C TRP A 89 -5.20 -0.59 4.94
N TYR A 90 -4.82 0.09 6.01
CA TYR A 90 -5.23 1.45 6.31
C TYR A 90 -4.01 2.35 6.40
N ILE A 91 -4.20 3.61 6.02
CA ILE A 91 -3.25 4.68 6.27
C ILE A 91 -3.86 5.74 7.17
N ASP A 92 -3.05 6.32 8.03
CA ASP A 92 -3.29 7.61 8.68
C ASP A 92 -2.07 8.52 8.41
N ALA A 93 -2.24 9.83 8.53
CA ALA A 93 -1.16 10.77 8.27
C ALA A 93 -1.14 11.90 9.29
N ALA A 94 0.06 12.45 9.51
CA ALA A 94 0.24 13.61 10.38
C ALA A 94 -0.49 14.86 9.86
N ASN A 95 -0.63 15.00 8.53
CA ASN A 95 -1.35 16.11 7.90
C ASN A 95 -2.40 15.59 6.92
N SER A 96 -3.52 16.30 6.82
CA SER A 96 -4.52 16.03 5.79
C SER A 96 -3.90 16.24 4.40
N ALA A 97 -4.35 15.45 3.43
CA ALA A 97 -3.84 15.37 2.07
C ALA A 97 -2.42 14.81 1.90
N ASP A 98 -1.72 14.43 2.98
CA ASP A 98 -0.58 13.53 2.87
C ASP A 98 -1.08 12.11 2.54
N GLY A 99 -0.25 11.30 1.88
CA GLY A 99 -0.67 9.95 1.51
C GLY A 99 0.39 9.07 0.87
N VAL A 100 -0.04 7.98 0.25
CA VAL A 100 0.85 7.00 -0.38
C VAL A 100 0.49 6.72 -1.83
N VAL A 101 1.50 6.39 -2.61
CA VAL A 101 1.33 5.68 -3.86
C VAL A 101 1.44 4.18 -3.57
N VAL A 102 0.45 3.45 -4.06
CA VAL A 102 0.42 1.99 -4.06
C VAL A 102 0.88 1.52 -5.43
N LEU A 103 1.86 0.63 -5.47
CA LEU A 103 2.40 0.00 -6.67
C LEU A 103 2.19 -1.51 -6.53
N TYR A 104 1.72 -2.16 -7.59
CA TYR A 104 1.52 -3.61 -7.58
C TYR A 104 1.77 -4.22 -8.97
N GLY A 105 2.11 -5.50 -8.99
CA GLY A 105 2.15 -6.30 -10.21
C GLY A 105 1.07 -7.36 -10.17
N LEU A 106 0.13 -7.35 -11.12
CA LEU A 106 -0.92 -8.37 -11.19
C LEU A 106 -0.33 -9.76 -11.45
N TYR A 107 -0.93 -10.77 -10.83
CA TYR A 107 -0.58 -12.16 -11.10
C TYR A 107 -1.08 -12.54 -12.50
N PRO A 108 -0.20 -13.05 -13.39
CA PRO A 108 -0.59 -13.47 -14.74
C PRO A 108 -1.41 -14.76 -14.72
N GLY A 109 -2.55 -14.79 -15.42
CA GLY A 109 -3.38 -16.00 -15.57
C GLY A 109 -4.70 -15.98 -14.78
N ASP A 110 -5.29 -14.80 -14.60
CA ASP A 110 -6.76 -14.68 -14.56
C ASP A 110 -7.32 -14.52 -15.98
#